data_AF-A0A6B1FDG5-F1
#
_entry.id   AF-A0A6B1FDG5-F1
#
_cell.length_a   1.000
_cell.length_b   1.000
_cell.length_c   1.000
_cell.angle_alpha   90.00
_cell.angle_beta   90.00
_cell.angle_gamma   90.00
#
_symmetry.space_group_name_H-M   'P 1'
#
loop_
_entity.id
_entity.type
_entity.pdbx_description
1 polymer ?
#
loop_
_entity_poly.entity_id
_entity_poly.type
_entity_poly.pdbx_seq_one_letter_code
_entity_poly.pdbx_strand_id
1 'polypeptide(L)'
;METVRGKDSRVSYRGFGLALTLPRGGSYLGVPSVGLSVVMGHFGGRPFDIQPLLRVRRADTGQWHDPEPLLWLDYRNRYYAPELPDGSRVYATQPFGDGDQVRLEAGVALVMRQKDGPGAVELIEMSAEGDTAWHRLLQFEPRRLTPERAQDWVDERVALVADRRRASGFSMDAVRKAYDAALYRPEYLPAATGSPVLATSGEVWLRTTELSDTLRVHYVVRRGNVEDEPRRVLLPEWLRVSDATETHVWGIWWDSMDKPHVVGRRLLPQTDDS
;
A
#
# COMPACT_ATOMS: atom_id res chain seq x y z
N MET A 1 -10.26 7.25 35.47
CA MET A 1 -10.76 6.76 34.16
C MET A 1 -11.55 7.89 33.55
N GLU A 2 -10.87 8.72 32.74
CA GLU A 2 -11.51 9.88 32.11
C GLU A 2 -12.41 9.41 30.98
N THR A 3 -13.71 9.67 31.14
CA THR A 3 -14.74 9.41 30.14
C THR A 3 -14.73 10.57 29.15
N VAL A 4 -14.30 10.33 27.91
CA VAL A 4 -14.39 11.32 26.83
C VAL A 4 -15.82 11.30 26.28
N ARG A 5 -16.65 12.27 26.68
CA ARG A 5 -17.96 12.54 26.05
C ARG A 5 -17.76 13.36 24.77
N GLY A 6 -18.16 12.81 23.62
CA GLY A 6 -18.26 13.54 22.36
C GLY A 6 -19.48 13.07 21.56
N LYS A 7 -20.29 14.02 21.11
CA LYS A 7 -21.45 13.83 20.21
C LYS A 7 -21.02 13.63 18.75
N ASP A 8 -19.72 13.64 18.50
CA ASP A 8 -19.12 13.62 17.17
C ASP A 8 -18.43 12.28 16.93
N SER A 9 -18.70 11.71 15.76
CA SER A 9 -18.27 10.41 15.23
C SER A 9 -16.76 10.27 14.99
N ARG A 10 -15.92 10.87 15.84
CA ARG A 10 -14.46 10.92 15.66
C ARG A 10 -13.74 10.29 16.84
N VAL A 11 -13.12 9.14 16.57
CA VAL A 11 -12.21 8.47 17.49
C VAL A 11 -10.80 8.96 17.21
N SER A 12 -10.04 9.23 18.26
CA SER A 12 -8.64 9.65 18.16
C SER A 12 -7.72 8.73 18.96
N TYR A 13 -6.47 8.62 18.54
CA TYR A 13 -5.42 7.88 19.22
C TYR A 13 -4.16 8.74 19.28
N ARG A 14 -3.70 9.07 20.49
CA ARG A 14 -2.51 9.90 20.72
C ARG A 14 -2.51 11.23 19.92
N GLY A 15 -3.68 11.87 19.82
CA GLY A 15 -3.84 13.14 19.10
C GLY A 15 -4.08 13.01 17.59
N PHE A 16 -4.04 11.81 17.02
CA PHE A 16 -4.37 11.56 15.62
C PHE A 16 -5.79 11.02 15.46
N GLY A 17 -6.51 11.48 14.43
CA GLY A 17 -7.81 10.89 14.08
C GLY A 17 -7.67 9.48 13.51
N LEU A 18 -8.67 8.64 13.69
CA LEU A 18 -8.72 7.29 13.11
C LEU A 18 -9.59 7.26 11.86
N ALA A 19 -9.07 6.69 10.77
CA ALA A 19 -9.87 6.30 9.62
C ALA A 19 -10.44 4.89 9.90
N LEU A 20 -11.67 4.83 10.40
CA LEU A 20 -12.34 3.58 10.76
C LEU A 20 -13.03 2.96 9.53
N THR A 21 -12.99 1.62 9.42
CA THR A 21 -13.87 0.89 8.49
C THR A 21 -15.24 0.59 9.10
N LEU A 22 -16.23 0.30 8.25
CA LEU A 22 -17.59 -0.01 8.69
C LEU A 22 -17.60 -1.16 9.70
N PRO A 23 -18.46 -1.09 10.74
CA PRO A 23 -18.42 -2.03 11.84
C PRO A 23 -18.89 -3.42 11.44
N ARG A 24 -18.35 -4.42 12.14
CA ARG A 24 -18.97 -5.74 12.30
C ARG A 24 -19.03 -6.03 13.80
N GLY A 25 -20.23 -6.31 14.34
CA GLY A 25 -20.39 -6.62 15.76
C GLY A 25 -20.01 -5.49 16.74
N GLY A 26 -20.09 -4.21 16.33
CA GLY A 26 -19.76 -3.06 17.21
C GLY A 26 -18.25 -2.79 17.40
N SER A 27 -17.40 -3.59 16.77
CA SER A 27 -15.95 -3.37 16.70
C SER A 27 -15.54 -2.82 15.33
N TYR A 28 -14.53 -1.96 15.33
CA TYR A 28 -14.01 -1.23 14.19
C TYR A 28 -12.50 -1.38 14.13
N LEU A 29 -11.95 -1.39 12.92
CA LEU A 29 -10.51 -1.38 12.69
C LEU A 29 -10.10 -0.04 12.06
N GLY A 30 -8.91 0.43 12.41
CA GLY A 30 -8.37 1.65 11.84
C GLY A 30 -6.87 1.77 12.02
N VAL A 31 -6.27 2.59 11.18
CA VAL A 31 -4.89 3.06 11.35
C VAL A 31 -4.93 4.57 11.63
N PRO A 32 -4.09 5.11 12.52
CA PRO A 32 -3.99 6.55 12.73
C PRO A 32 -3.75 7.31 11.43
N SER A 33 -4.56 8.34 11.18
CA SER A 33 -4.36 9.27 10.06
C SER A 33 -3.23 10.24 10.41
N VAL A 34 -2.00 9.84 10.08
CA VAL A 34 -0.79 10.63 10.29
C VAL A 34 -0.37 11.24 8.95
N GLY A 35 -0.22 12.57 8.91
CA GLY A 35 0.24 13.26 7.70
C GLY A 35 1.64 12.80 7.26
N LEU A 36 1.87 12.68 5.95
CA LEU A 36 3.16 12.20 5.41
C LEU A 36 4.37 12.98 5.92
N SER A 37 4.25 14.30 6.08
CA SER A 37 5.31 15.14 6.64
C SER A 37 5.69 14.73 8.06
N VAL A 38 4.74 14.24 8.86
CA VAL A 38 4.99 13.75 10.23
C VAL A 38 5.64 12.37 10.16
N VAL A 39 5.15 11.47 9.28
CA VAL A 39 5.76 10.14 9.07
C VAL A 39 7.23 10.26 8.67
N MET A 40 7.56 11.23 7.82
CA MET A 40 8.93 11.48 7.34
C MET A 40 9.79 12.34 8.29
N GLY A 41 9.26 12.80 9.42
CA GLY A 41 9.99 13.66 10.35
C GLY A 41 10.31 15.08 9.84
N HIS A 42 9.56 15.57 8.84
CA HIS A 42 9.84 16.85 8.18
C HIS A 42 9.74 18.06 9.13
N PHE A 43 8.79 18.07 10.06
CA PHE A 43 8.55 19.20 10.96
C PHE A 43 9.49 19.21 12.19
N GLY A 44 10.72 18.70 12.04
CA GLY A 44 11.71 18.60 13.13
C GLY A 44 11.44 17.48 14.15
N GLY A 45 10.37 16.72 13.97
CA GLY A 45 10.06 15.52 14.76
C GLY A 45 10.84 14.29 14.28
N ARG A 46 10.99 13.29 15.16
CA ARG A 46 11.48 11.97 14.73
C ARG A 46 10.44 11.30 13.81
N PRO A 47 10.84 10.67 12.70
CA PRO A 47 9.92 9.98 11.79
C PRO A 47 9.17 8.85 12.50
N PHE A 48 7.96 8.54 12.01
CA PHE A 48 7.19 7.39 12.46
C PHE A 48 7.55 6.18 11.60
N ASP A 49 8.41 5.34 12.14
CA ASP A 49 8.81 4.09 11.50
C ASP A 49 7.77 2.98 11.66
N ILE A 50 6.92 3.09 12.67
CA ILE A 50 5.94 2.06 13.04
C ILE A 50 4.60 2.72 13.37
N GLN A 51 3.50 2.14 12.90
CA GLN A 51 2.15 2.55 13.23
C GLN A 51 1.31 1.37 13.74
N PRO A 52 0.43 1.57 14.73
CA PRO A 52 -0.46 0.51 15.18
C PRO A 52 -1.66 0.36 14.23
N LEU A 53 -2.00 -0.89 13.89
CA LEU A 53 -3.37 -1.27 13.59
C LEU A 53 -4.15 -1.28 14.89
N LEU A 54 -5.24 -0.53 14.95
CA LEU A 54 -6.04 -0.34 16.16
C LEU A 54 -7.40 -1.00 16.03
N ARG A 55 -7.84 -1.63 17.12
CA ARG A 55 -9.23 -1.98 17.40
C ARG A 55 -9.89 -0.83 18.13
N VAL A 56 -11.13 -0.52 17.74
CA VAL A 56 -11.98 0.42 18.46
C VAL A 56 -13.33 -0.23 18.70
N ARG A 57 -13.82 -0.20 19.94
CA ARG A 57 -15.12 -0.76 20.31
C ARG A 57 -16.11 0.35 20.65
N ARG A 58 -17.36 0.17 20.25
CA ARG A 58 -18.46 1.03 20.68
C ARG A 58 -19.27 0.31 21.76
N ALA A 59 -19.38 0.92 22.93
CA ALA A 59 -20.22 0.45 24.02
C ALA A 59 -21.70 0.56 23.65
N ASP A 60 -22.54 -0.25 24.30
CA ASP A 60 -24.01 -0.22 24.14
C ASP A 60 -24.62 1.15 24.50
N THR A 61 -23.92 1.92 25.34
CA THR A 61 -24.27 3.31 25.69
C THR A 61 -23.99 4.31 24.56
N GLY A 62 -23.47 3.85 23.43
CA GLY A 62 -23.08 4.64 22.27
C GLY A 62 -21.71 5.31 22.38
N GLN A 63 -21.03 5.18 23.52
CA GLN A 63 -19.69 5.71 23.79
C GLN A 63 -18.59 4.83 23.18
N TRP A 64 -17.44 5.42 22.86
CA TRP A 64 -16.28 4.69 22.35
C TRP A 64 -15.37 4.25 23.50
N HIS A 65 -14.87 3.02 23.42
CA HIS A 65 -13.75 2.58 24.24
C HIS A 65 -12.43 3.12 23.69
N ASP A 66 -11.41 3.15 24.55
CA ASP A 66 -10.06 3.51 24.14
C ASP A 66 -9.56 2.58 23.03
N PRO A 67 -8.96 3.11 21.94
CA PRO A 67 -8.39 2.28 20.90
C PRO A 67 -7.26 1.40 21.42
N GLU A 68 -7.31 0.11 21.06
CA GLU A 68 -6.34 -0.90 21.49
C GLU A 68 -5.48 -1.35 20.31
N PRO A 69 -4.14 -1.38 20.44
CA PRO A 69 -3.27 -1.86 19.38
C PRO A 69 -3.42 -3.38 19.20
N LEU A 70 -3.65 -3.82 17.98
CA LEU A 70 -3.72 -5.23 17.58
C LEU A 70 -2.40 -5.72 16.98
N LEU A 71 -1.81 -4.91 16.10
CA LEU A 71 -0.58 -5.22 15.40
C LEU A 71 0.22 -3.95 15.16
N TRP A 72 1.55 -4.06 15.16
CA TRP A 72 2.44 -2.98 14.76
C TRP A 72 2.87 -3.17 13.31
N LEU A 73 2.56 -2.17 12.49
CA LEU A 73 2.87 -2.11 11.07
C LEU A 73 4.16 -1.32 10.86
N ASP A 74 5.11 -1.88 10.12
CA ASP A 74 6.35 -1.20 9.76
C ASP A 74 6.12 -0.28 8.54
N TYR A 75 6.28 1.02 8.74
CA TYR A 75 6.07 2.05 7.72
C TYR A 75 7.38 2.60 7.14
N ARG A 76 8.54 2.07 7.58
CA ARG A 76 9.85 2.50 7.07
C ARG A 76 9.90 2.34 5.56
N ASN A 77 10.56 3.29 4.91
CA ASN A 77 10.78 3.30 3.47
C ASN A 77 9.48 3.24 2.64
N ARG A 78 8.30 3.56 3.21
CA ARG A 78 7.05 3.61 2.44
C ARG A 78 6.90 4.93 1.68
N TYR A 79 7.46 5.99 2.21
CA TYR A 79 7.35 7.35 1.67
C TYR A 79 8.72 8.02 1.54
N TYR A 80 8.75 9.08 0.74
CA TYR A 80 9.93 9.92 0.53
C TYR A 80 9.52 11.38 0.37
N ALA A 81 10.47 12.27 0.63
CA ALA A 81 10.26 13.72 0.62
C ALA A 81 11.50 14.47 0.09
N PRO A 82 11.86 14.35 -1.21
CA PRO A 82 12.95 15.09 -1.80
C PRO A 82 12.71 16.58 -1.68
N GLU A 83 13.76 17.29 -1.30
CA GLU A 83 13.79 18.75 -1.28
C GLU A 83 14.36 19.26 -2.59
N LEU A 84 13.53 19.95 -3.36
CA LEU A 84 13.88 20.53 -4.64
C LEU A 84 14.75 21.79 -4.44
N PRO A 85 15.43 22.29 -5.49
CA PRO A 85 16.35 23.44 -5.37
C PRO A 85 15.71 24.74 -4.87
N ASP A 86 14.38 24.86 -4.91
CA ASP A 86 13.60 26.00 -4.39
C ASP A 86 13.17 25.85 -2.93
N GLY A 87 13.67 24.81 -2.26
CA GLY A 87 13.28 24.46 -0.90
C GLY A 87 11.90 23.80 -0.81
N SER A 88 11.17 23.65 -1.92
CA SER A 88 9.89 22.93 -1.90
C SER A 88 10.13 21.43 -1.76
N ARG A 89 9.25 20.74 -1.03
CA ARG A 89 9.31 19.28 -0.87
C ARG A 89 8.18 18.60 -1.62
N VAL A 90 8.51 17.48 -2.25
CA VAL A 90 7.53 16.61 -2.92
C VAL A 90 7.31 15.37 -2.08
N TYR A 91 6.11 15.16 -1.57
CA TYR A 91 5.77 13.96 -0.81
C TYR A 91 5.16 12.90 -1.72
N ALA A 92 5.72 11.70 -1.69
CA ALA A 92 5.21 10.58 -2.48
C ALA A 92 5.59 9.23 -1.86
N THR A 93 5.05 8.15 -2.43
CA THR A 93 5.33 6.76 -2.05
C THR A 93 6.64 6.29 -2.67
N GLN A 94 7.50 5.62 -1.89
CA GLN A 94 8.74 5.04 -2.40
C GLN A 94 8.43 3.95 -3.44
N PRO A 95 9.08 3.95 -4.62
CA PRO A 95 8.83 2.96 -5.66
C PRO A 95 9.33 1.56 -5.29
N PHE A 96 10.36 1.49 -4.44
CA PHE A 96 11.00 0.26 -3.99
C PHE A 96 10.78 0.05 -2.48
N GLY A 97 9.75 0.69 -1.92
CA GLY A 97 9.41 0.56 -0.51
C GLY A 97 8.97 -0.85 -0.14
N ASP A 98 9.51 -1.35 0.96
CA ASP A 98 9.28 -2.70 1.52
C ASP A 98 8.57 -2.66 2.89
N GLY A 99 8.00 -1.50 3.24
CA GLY A 99 7.15 -1.35 4.41
C GLY A 99 5.83 -2.13 4.28
N ASP A 100 5.28 -2.50 5.44
CA ASP A 100 4.01 -3.21 5.56
C ASP A 100 2.91 -2.42 4.86
N GLN A 101 2.07 -3.14 4.11
CA GLN A 101 0.86 -2.59 3.52
C GLN A 101 -0.34 -3.16 4.25
N VAL A 102 -1.38 -2.34 4.38
CA VAL A 102 -2.64 -2.75 5.00
C VAL A 102 -3.79 -2.37 4.09
N ARG A 103 -4.75 -3.28 3.98
CA ARG A 103 -6.07 -3.06 3.40
C ARG A 103 -7.09 -3.33 4.50
N LEU A 104 -7.94 -2.35 4.77
CA LEU A 104 -9.02 -2.48 5.73
C LEU A 104 -10.33 -2.69 4.97
N GLU A 105 -11.15 -3.63 5.42
CA GLU A 105 -12.53 -3.85 4.97
C GLU A 105 -13.45 -3.92 6.21
N ALA A 106 -14.75 -4.08 6.00
CA ALA A 106 -15.70 -4.17 7.10
C ALA A 106 -15.40 -5.38 8.00
N GLY A 107 -14.93 -5.11 9.22
CA GLY A 107 -14.61 -6.13 10.23
C GLY A 107 -13.29 -6.90 10.03
N VAL A 108 -12.49 -6.60 9.00
CA VAL A 108 -11.20 -7.28 8.76
C VAL A 108 -10.10 -6.33 8.33
N ALA A 109 -8.85 -6.66 8.68
CA ALA A 109 -7.65 -6.04 8.15
C ALA A 109 -6.78 -7.11 7.50
N LEU A 110 -6.44 -6.93 6.23
CA LEU A 110 -5.41 -7.71 5.57
C LEU A 110 -4.10 -6.92 5.60
N VAL A 111 -3.11 -7.51 6.26
CA VAL A 111 -1.75 -6.99 6.34
C VAL A 111 -0.87 -7.80 5.39
N MET A 112 -0.05 -7.10 4.62
CA MET A 112 0.95 -7.66 3.72
C MET A 112 2.33 -7.20 4.21
N ARG A 113 3.08 -8.13 4.80
CA ARG A 113 4.43 -7.93 5.33
C ARG A 113 5.46 -8.48 4.34
N GLN A 114 6.58 -7.76 4.17
CA GLN A 114 7.60 -8.07 3.16
C GLN A 114 9.02 -8.11 3.72
N LYS A 115 9.19 -8.36 5.03
CA LYS A 115 10.47 -8.22 5.73
C LYS A 115 11.12 -9.53 6.17
N ASP A 116 10.49 -10.67 5.92
CA ASP A 116 10.97 -11.99 6.36
C ASP A 116 12.02 -12.61 5.41
N GLY A 117 12.41 -11.89 4.36
CA GLY A 117 13.47 -12.27 3.43
C GLY A 117 13.21 -11.77 2.01
N PRO A 118 14.22 -11.82 1.12
CA PRO A 118 14.03 -11.48 -0.29
C PRO A 118 12.93 -12.36 -0.92
N GLY A 119 11.99 -11.73 -1.62
CA GLY A 119 10.89 -12.46 -2.27
C GLY A 119 9.78 -12.94 -1.32
N ALA A 120 9.92 -12.81 0.01
CA ALA A 120 8.92 -13.27 0.96
C ALA A 120 7.78 -12.24 1.11
N VAL A 121 6.55 -12.74 1.11
CA VAL A 121 5.36 -11.96 1.46
C VAL A 121 4.52 -12.75 2.44
N GLU A 122 4.32 -12.21 3.64
CA GLU A 122 3.36 -12.75 4.61
C GLU A 122 2.04 -11.98 4.50
N LEU A 123 0.96 -12.70 4.23
CA LEU A 123 -0.41 -12.20 4.32
C LEU A 123 -0.99 -12.59 5.66
N ILE A 124 -1.52 -11.63 6.40
CA ILE A 124 -2.16 -11.84 7.70
C ILE A 124 -3.51 -11.17 7.66
N GLU A 125 -4.59 -11.94 7.80
CA GLU A 125 -5.92 -11.37 8.02
C GLU A 125 -6.26 -11.38 9.49
N MET A 126 -6.57 -10.20 10.00
CA MET A 126 -7.00 -9.98 11.37
C MET A 126 -8.47 -9.57 11.41
N SER A 127 -9.23 -10.15 12.33
CA SER A 127 -10.60 -9.74 12.62
C SER A 127 -10.63 -8.45 13.45
N ALA A 128 -11.80 -7.81 13.52
CA ALA A 128 -12.01 -6.66 14.41
C ALA A 128 -11.91 -7.03 15.89
N GLU A 129 -12.04 -8.32 16.22
CA GLU A 129 -11.82 -8.88 17.54
C GLU A 129 -10.33 -9.07 17.85
N GLY A 130 -9.44 -8.90 16.87
CA GLY A 130 -8.00 -9.05 17.06
C GLY A 130 -7.48 -10.48 16.86
N ASP A 131 -8.34 -11.40 16.42
CA ASP A 131 -7.95 -12.77 16.10
C ASP A 131 -7.33 -12.81 14.71
N THR A 132 -6.30 -13.64 14.53
CA THR A 132 -5.78 -13.98 13.20
C THR A 132 -6.74 -14.99 12.55
N ALA A 133 -7.53 -14.53 11.58
CA ALA A 133 -8.51 -15.37 10.89
C ALA A 133 -7.82 -16.35 9.92
N TRP A 134 -6.80 -15.88 9.22
CA TRP A 134 -5.88 -16.72 8.44
C TRP A 134 -4.57 -15.97 8.23
N HIS A 135 -3.52 -16.72 7.92
CA HIS A 135 -2.27 -16.16 7.44
C HIS A 135 -1.65 -17.09 6.40
N ARG A 136 -0.79 -16.55 5.55
CA ARG A 136 -0.12 -17.30 4.50
C ARG A 136 1.19 -16.66 4.11
N LEU A 137 2.24 -17.46 4.11
CA LEU A 137 3.54 -17.07 3.57
C LEU A 137 3.59 -17.44 2.08
N LEU A 138 4.02 -16.49 1.27
CA LEU A 138 4.30 -16.66 -0.15
C LEU A 138 5.78 -16.40 -0.39
N GLN A 139 6.40 -17.24 -1.21
CA GLN A 139 7.78 -17.07 -1.62
C GLN A 139 7.81 -16.83 -3.14
N PHE A 140 8.24 -15.63 -3.50
CA PHE A 140 8.49 -15.26 -4.90
C PHE A 140 9.99 -15.35 -5.19
N GLU A 141 10.32 -15.42 -6.48
CA GLU A 141 11.70 -15.35 -6.93
C GLU A 141 12.28 -13.96 -6.60
N PRO A 142 13.38 -13.88 -5.81
CA PRO A 142 13.99 -12.61 -5.47
C PRO A 142 14.54 -11.89 -6.71
N ARG A 143 14.18 -10.61 -6.86
CA ARG A 143 14.65 -9.79 -7.98
C ARG A 143 15.54 -8.67 -7.48
N ARG A 144 16.80 -8.63 -7.93
CA ARG A 144 17.73 -7.57 -7.56
C ARG A 144 17.30 -6.22 -8.13
N LEU A 145 17.47 -5.16 -7.34
CA LEU A 145 17.37 -3.79 -7.85
C LEU A 145 18.68 -3.46 -8.57
N THR A 146 18.61 -3.29 -9.89
CA THR A 146 19.79 -2.89 -10.66
C THR A 146 20.00 -1.37 -10.58
N PRO A 147 21.25 -0.88 -10.69
CA PRO A 147 21.54 0.55 -10.74
C PRO A 147 20.78 1.26 -11.86
N GLU A 148 20.65 0.62 -13.03
CA GLU A 148 19.95 1.17 -14.19
C GLU A 148 18.48 1.40 -13.87
N ARG A 149 17.80 0.42 -13.25
CA ARG A 149 16.39 0.55 -12.87
C ARG A 149 16.17 1.66 -11.83
N ALA A 150 17.10 1.83 -10.89
CA ALA A 150 17.03 2.94 -9.95
C ALA A 150 17.19 4.29 -10.66
N GLN A 151 18.13 4.37 -11.62
CA GLN A 151 18.37 5.57 -12.41
C GLN A 151 17.20 5.90 -13.34
N ASP A 152 16.65 4.93 -14.05
CA ASP A 152 15.48 5.09 -14.93
C ASP A 152 14.30 5.69 -14.17
N TRP A 153 14.08 5.24 -12.94
CA TRP A 153 13.03 5.82 -12.09
C TRP A 153 13.33 7.26 -11.71
N VAL A 154 14.58 7.60 -11.37
CA VAL A 154 14.97 8.98 -11.08
C VAL A 154 14.74 9.87 -12.31
N ASP A 155 15.13 9.39 -13.49
CA ASP A 155 15.02 10.11 -14.75
C ASP A 155 13.57 10.38 -15.13
N GLU A 156 12.68 9.39 -14.95
CA GLU A 156 11.22 9.55 -15.12
C GLU A 156 10.69 10.67 -14.21
N ARG A 157 11.10 10.72 -12.95
CA ARG A 157 10.64 11.76 -12.01
C ARG A 157 11.18 13.14 -12.36
N VAL A 158 12.45 13.23 -12.77
CA VAL A 158 13.06 14.48 -13.24
C VAL A 158 12.31 15.01 -14.47
N ALA A 159 12.00 14.14 -15.44
CA ALA A 159 11.22 14.53 -16.63
C ALA A 159 9.82 15.05 -16.26
N LEU A 160 9.10 14.36 -15.36
CA LEU A 160 7.79 14.81 -14.88
C LEU A 160 7.84 16.19 -14.19
N VAL A 161 8.89 16.46 -13.42
CA VAL A 161 9.09 17.78 -12.81
C VAL A 161 9.44 18.82 -13.87
N ALA A 162 10.33 18.49 -14.81
CA ALA A 162 10.72 19.38 -15.90
C ALA A 162 9.48 19.85 -16.68
N ASP A 163 8.55 18.94 -17.01
CA ASP A 163 7.33 19.27 -17.73
C ASP A 163 6.38 20.17 -16.95
N ARG A 164 6.22 19.94 -15.64
CA ARG A 164 5.31 20.73 -14.79
C ARG A 164 5.89 22.08 -14.36
N ARG A 165 7.21 22.20 -14.33
CA ARG A 165 7.94 23.34 -13.76
C ARG A 165 8.90 23.99 -14.76
N ARG A 166 8.60 23.92 -16.06
CA ARG A 166 9.42 24.54 -17.14
C ARG A 166 9.76 26.01 -16.89
N ALA A 167 8.91 26.76 -16.19
CA ALA A 167 9.10 28.18 -15.91
C ALA A 167 9.97 28.48 -14.66
N SER A 168 10.38 27.47 -13.89
CA SER A 168 10.94 27.68 -12.55
C SER A 168 12.46 27.91 -12.51
N GLY A 169 13.18 27.76 -13.63
CA GLY A 169 14.59 28.15 -13.77
C GLY A 169 15.62 27.33 -12.95
N PHE A 170 15.20 26.25 -12.28
CA PHE A 170 16.12 25.42 -11.49
C PHE A 170 16.96 24.48 -12.37
N SER A 171 18.16 24.15 -11.90
CA SER A 171 19.00 23.13 -12.53
C SER A 171 18.37 21.74 -12.40
N MET A 172 18.20 21.05 -13.54
CA MET A 172 17.69 19.66 -13.55
C MET A 172 18.66 18.67 -12.92
N ASP A 173 19.97 18.97 -12.91
CA ASP A 173 20.96 18.14 -12.20
C ASP A 173 20.74 18.22 -10.69
N ALA A 174 20.37 19.40 -10.17
CA ALA A 174 20.05 19.56 -8.76
C ALA A 174 18.75 18.83 -8.39
N VAL A 175 17.74 18.85 -9.28
CA VAL A 175 16.50 18.06 -9.11
C VAL A 175 16.82 16.56 -9.12
N ARG A 176 17.63 16.10 -10.08
CA ARG A 176 18.10 14.70 -10.17
C ARG A 176 18.79 14.26 -8.89
N LYS A 177 19.74 15.06 -8.38
CA LYS A 177 20.44 14.79 -7.13
C LYS A 177 19.49 14.71 -5.92
N ALA A 178 18.45 15.55 -5.88
CA ALA A 178 17.45 15.51 -4.81
C ALA A 178 16.63 14.21 -4.81
N TYR A 179 16.15 13.77 -5.98
CA TYR A 179 15.45 12.49 -6.11
C TYR A 179 16.36 11.30 -5.81
N ASP A 180 17.58 11.33 -6.34
CA ASP A 180 18.59 10.30 -6.12
C ASP A 180 18.91 10.13 -4.62
N ALA A 181 19.12 11.24 -3.90
CA ALA A 181 19.40 11.21 -2.46
C ALA A 181 18.21 10.71 -1.61
N ALA A 182 16.97 10.94 -2.04
CA ALA A 182 15.77 10.56 -1.29
C ALA A 182 15.29 9.12 -1.57
N LEU A 183 15.77 8.50 -2.65
CA LEU A 183 15.34 7.18 -3.10
C LEU A 183 15.90 6.08 -2.20
N TYR A 184 15.00 5.28 -1.62
CA TYR A 184 15.38 4.05 -0.94
C TYR A 184 15.78 2.98 -1.95
N ARG A 185 16.96 2.37 -1.76
CA ARG A 185 17.54 1.35 -2.67
C ARG A 185 17.85 0.07 -1.90
N PRO A 186 16.86 -0.82 -1.71
CA PRO A 186 17.12 -2.15 -1.17
C PRO A 186 17.95 -2.98 -2.16
N GLU A 187 18.64 -4.02 -1.69
CA GLU A 187 19.36 -4.96 -2.59
C GLU A 187 18.38 -5.67 -3.55
N TYR A 188 17.19 -5.98 -3.05
CA TYR A 188 16.12 -6.66 -3.79
C TYR A 188 14.89 -5.77 -3.89
N LEU A 189 14.23 -5.81 -5.04
CA LEU A 189 12.91 -5.22 -5.24
C LEU A 189 11.89 -5.85 -4.27
N PRO A 190 10.89 -5.09 -3.80
CA PRO A 190 9.79 -5.66 -3.04
C PRO A 190 9.07 -6.70 -3.90
N ALA A 191 8.66 -7.81 -3.27
CA ALA A 191 8.01 -8.92 -3.96
C ALA A 191 6.62 -8.53 -4.47
N ALA A 192 5.90 -7.71 -3.68
CA ALA A 192 4.63 -7.12 -4.02
C ALA A 192 4.65 -5.58 -3.85
N THR A 193 3.84 -4.89 -4.64
CA THR A 193 3.79 -3.43 -4.71
C THR A 193 2.38 -2.93 -4.46
N GLY A 194 2.27 -1.84 -3.69
CA GLY A 194 0.99 -1.25 -3.30
C GLY A 194 0.21 -2.12 -2.30
N SER A 195 -0.96 -1.64 -1.89
CA SER A 195 -1.84 -2.40 -1.01
C SER A 195 -2.43 -3.62 -1.74
N PRO A 196 -2.60 -4.76 -1.06
CA PRO A 196 -3.30 -5.90 -1.63
C PRO A 196 -4.76 -5.54 -1.93
N VAL A 197 -5.32 -6.13 -2.97
CA VAL A 197 -6.76 -5.99 -3.28
C VAL A 197 -7.50 -7.18 -2.69
N LEU A 198 -8.53 -6.89 -1.90
CA LEU A 198 -9.47 -7.87 -1.39
C LEU A 198 -10.68 -7.91 -2.32
N ALA A 199 -10.73 -8.94 -3.16
CA ALA A 199 -11.81 -9.12 -4.11
C ALA A 199 -13.06 -9.69 -3.43
N THR A 200 -14.23 -9.34 -3.95
CA THR A 200 -15.54 -9.83 -3.50
C THR A 200 -15.65 -11.35 -3.64
N SER A 201 -14.89 -11.96 -4.56
CA SER A 201 -14.76 -13.41 -4.72
C SER A 201 -14.10 -14.14 -3.54
N GLY A 202 -13.55 -13.40 -2.56
CA GLY A 202 -12.75 -13.98 -1.49
C GLY A 202 -11.30 -14.21 -1.88
N GLU A 203 -10.83 -13.57 -2.95
CA GLU A 203 -9.43 -13.64 -3.39
C GLU A 203 -8.64 -12.43 -2.93
N VAL A 204 -7.35 -12.64 -2.65
CA VAL A 204 -6.37 -11.58 -2.47
C VAL A 204 -5.53 -11.48 -3.74
N TRP A 205 -5.47 -10.28 -4.31
CA TRP A 205 -4.68 -9.98 -5.49
C TRP A 205 -3.46 -9.15 -5.11
N LEU A 206 -2.28 -9.67 -5.46
CA LEU A 206 -0.98 -9.08 -5.19
C LEU A 206 -0.35 -8.63 -6.50
N ARG A 207 -0.09 -7.33 -6.65
CA ARG A 207 0.63 -6.79 -7.81
C ARG A 207 2.13 -6.93 -7.58
N THR A 208 2.85 -7.64 -8.42
CA THR A 208 4.30 -7.85 -8.24
C THR A 208 5.15 -6.83 -9.03
N THR A 209 6.45 -6.83 -8.80
CA THR A 209 7.41 -6.05 -9.61
C THR A 209 7.73 -6.69 -10.97
N GLU A 210 7.21 -7.90 -11.23
CA GLU A 210 7.41 -8.64 -12.48
C GLU A 210 6.59 -8.04 -13.64
N LEU A 211 7.25 -7.96 -14.79
CA LEU A 211 6.72 -7.52 -16.07
C LEU A 211 6.98 -8.60 -17.11
N SER A 212 5.99 -8.85 -17.94
CA SER A 212 6.05 -9.67 -19.15
C SER A 212 5.57 -8.79 -20.30
N ASP A 213 6.49 -8.22 -21.06
CA ASP A 213 6.24 -7.16 -22.04
C ASP A 213 5.48 -5.96 -21.42
N THR A 214 4.24 -5.74 -21.86
CA THR A 214 3.35 -4.66 -21.37
C THR A 214 2.40 -5.13 -20.26
N LEU A 215 2.53 -6.39 -19.84
CA LEU A 215 1.68 -7.02 -18.84
C LEU A 215 2.41 -7.09 -17.49
N ARG A 216 1.69 -6.67 -16.46
CA ARG A 216 2.04 -6.77 -15.05
C ARG A 216 1.57 -8.11 -14.51
N VAL A 217 2.44 -8.78 -13.76
CA VAL A 217 2.10 -10.04 -13.10
C VAL A 217 1.40 -9.77 -11.77
N HIS A 218 0.24 -10.37 -11.62
CA HIS A 218 -0.52 -10.45 -10.39
C HIS A 218 -0.51 -11.89 -9.89
N TYR A 219 -0.34 -12.06 -8.59
CA TYR A 219 -0.60 -13.35 -7.94
C TYR A 219 -1.91 -13.28 -7.19
N VAL A 220 -2.70 -14.32 -7.32
CA VAL A 220 -4.04 -14.43 -6.76
C VAL A 220 -4.07 -15.61 -5.82
N VAL A 221 -4.44 -15.35 -4.56
CA VAL A 221 -4.58 -16.39 -3.54
C VAL A 221 -5.99 -16.38 -2.97
N ARG A 222 -6.53 -17.56 -2.67
CA ARG A 222 -7.85 -17.67 -2.06
C ARG A 222 -7.73 -17.46 -0.55
N ARG A 223 -8.56 -16.57 0.01
CA ARG A 223 -8.59 -16.29 1.45
C ARG A 223 -9.06 -17.54 2.21
N GLY A 224 -8.44 -17.77 3.37
CA GLY A 224 -8.79 -18.90 4.22
C GLY A 224 -8.37 -20.27 3.69
N ASN A 225 -7.72 -20.36 2.52
CA ASN A 225 -7.15 -21.59 2.00
C ASN A 225 -5.64 -21.45 1.83
N VAL A 226 -4.90 -22.11 2.72
CA VAL A 226 -3.43 -22.07 2.73
C VAL A 226 -2.82 -23.05 1.72
N GLU A 227 -3.56 -24.09 1.33
CA GLU A 227 -3.08 -25.17 0.47
C GLU A 227 -3.22 -24.85 -1.04
N ASP A 228 -4.20 -24.02 -1.43
CA ASP A 228 -4.43 -23.68 -2.84
C ASP A 228 -3.22 -22.98 -3.45
N GLU A 229 -2.66 -23.50 -4.54
CA GLU A 229 -1.54 -22.84 -5.22
C GLU A 229 -1.89 -21.40 -5.67
N PRO A 230 -0.99 -20.42 -5.48
CA PRO A 230 -1.20 -19.07 -5.97
C PRO A 230 -1.34 -19.06 -7.50
N ARG A 231 -2.42 -18.48 -8.02
CA ARG A 231 -2.62 -18.34 -9.46
C ARG A 231 -1.85 -17.14 -9.98
N ARG A 232 -1.06 -17.31 -11.03
CA ARG A 232 -0.39 -16.23 -11.74
C ARG A 232 -1.34 -15.67 -12.82
N VAL A 233 -1.54 -14.35 -12.83
CA VAL A 233 -2.43 -13.65 -13.77
C VAL A 233 -1.69 -12.48 -14.40
N LEU A 234 -1.76 -12.38 -15.72
CA LEU A 234 -1.18 -11.27 -16.49
C LEU A 234 -2.25 -10.22 -16.79
N LEU A 235 -2.02 -8.99 -16.35
CA LEU A 235 -2.92 -7.86 -16.58
C LEU A 235 -2.16 -6.70 -17.23
N PRO A 236 -2.80 -5.86 -18.05
CA PRO A 236 -2.15 -4.65 -18.57
C PRO A 236 -1.62 -3.78 -17.43
N GLU A 237 -0.40 -3.25 -17.56
CA GLU A 237 0.24 -2.48 -16.48
C GLU A 237 -0.56 -1.24 -16.03
N TRP A 238 -1.30 -0.63 -16.97
CA TRP A 238 -2.15 0.52 -16.72
C TRP A 238 -3.40 0.17 -15.87
N LEU A 239 -3.80 -1.10 -15.82
CA LEU A 239 -4.98 -1.53 -15.08
C LEU A 239 -4.69 -1.52 -13.57
N ARG A 240 -5.46 -0.74 -12.82
CA ARG A 240 -5.46 -0.77 -11.36
C ARG A 240 -6.66 -1.56 -10.90
N VAL A 241 -6.42 -2.82 -10.48
CA VAL A 241 -7.46 -3.74 -10.02
C VAL A 241 -8.19 -3.14 -8.81
N SER A 242 -9.51 -3.15 -8.87
CA SER A 242 -10.39 -2.73 -7.76
C SER A 242 -11.23 -3.88 -7.22
N ASP A 243 -11.60 -4.83 -8.09
CA ASP A 243 -12.32 -6.06 -7.72
C ASP A 243 -12.09 -7.16 -8.76
N ALA A 244 -12.38 -8.41 -8.43
CA ALA A 244 -12.25 -9.53 -9.34
C ALA A 244 -13.14 -10.72 -8.95
N THR A 245 -13.33 -11.61 -9.91
CA THR A 245 -13.83 -12.98 -9.74
C THR A 245 -12.89 -13.96 -10.44
N GLU A 246 -13.19 -15.24 -10.33
CA GLU A 246 -12.45 -16.31 -11.02
C GLU A 246 -12.37 -16.10 -12.55
N THR A 247 -13.33 -15.37 -13.14
CA THR A 247 -13.45 -15.21 -14.59
C THR A 247 -13.31 -13.77 -15.08
N HIS A 248 -13.33 -12.77 -14.19
CA HIS A 248 -13.34 -11.36 -14.58
C HIS A 248 -12.54 -10.52 -13.60
N VAL A 249 -11.96 -9.44 -14.09
CA VAL A 249 -11.30 -8.42 -13.27
C VAL A 249 -11.86 -7.05 -13.63
N TRP A 250 -12.10 -6.24 -12.62
CA TRP A 250 -12.52 -4.86 -12.77
C TRP A 250 -11.45 -3.95 -12.18
N GLY A 251 -11.26 -2.81 -12.83
CA GLY A 251 -10.34 -1.80 -12.37
C GLY A 251 -10.68 -0.44 -12.91
N ILE A 252 -9.86 0.53 -12.51
CA ILE A 252 -9.95 1.90 -12.97
C ILE A 252 -8.85 2.14 -14.00
N TRP A 253 -9.25 2.67 -15.15
CA TRP A 253 -8.37 3.26 -16.15
C TRP A 253 -8.56 4.78 -16.13
N TRP A 254 -7.48 5.53 -16.29
CA TRP A 254 -7.51 6.98 -16.38
C TRP A 254 -7.14 7.39 -17.81
N ASP A 255 -7.99 8.20 -18.44
CA ASP A 255 -7.72 8.70 -19.79
C ASP A 255 -6.72 9.87 -19.79
N SER A 256 -6.41 10.40 -20.97
CA SER A 256 -5.48 11.53 -21.13
C SER A 256 -5.95 12.84 -20.50
N MET A 257 -7.20 12.91 -20.04
CA MET A 257 -7.81 14.06 -19.36
C MET A 257 -7.98 13.82 -17.86
N ASP A 258 -7.30 12.80 -17.31
CA ASP A 258 -7.42 12.37 -15.91
C ASP A 258 -8.89 12.06 -15.50
N LYS A 259 -9.70 11.51 -16.41
CA LYS A 259 -11.04 11.02 -16.06
C LYS A 259 -11.01 9.52 -15.76
N PRO A 260 -11.63 9.06 -14.65
CA PRO A 260 -11.68 7.65 -14.30
C PRO A 260 -12.75 6.92 -15.10
N HIS A 261 -12.38 5.78 -15.67
CA HIS A 261 -13.26 4.84 -16.38
C HIS A 261 -13.19 3.48 -15.70
N VAL A 262 -14.34 2.87 -15.44
CA VAL A 262 -14.42 1.49 -14.95
C VAL A 262 -14.27 0.55 -16.14
N VAL A 263 -13.28 -0.33 -16.09
CA VAL A 263 -13.01 -1.30 -17.14
C VAL A 263 -13.13 -2.70 -16.55
N GLY A 264 -13.97 -3.53 -17.18
CA GLY A 264 -14.03 -4.97 -16.95
C GLY A 264 -13.25 -5.73 -18.01
N ARG A 265 -12.45 -6.71 -17.60
CA ARG A 265 -11.75 -7.64 -18.51
C ARG A 265 -12.10 -9.06 -18.12
N ARG A 266 -12.33 -9.91 -19.12
CA ARG A 266 -12.47 -11.35 -18.93
C ARG A 266 -11.07 -11.96 -18.77
N LEU A 267 -10.91 -12.81 -17.77
CA LEU A 267 -9.71 -13.63 -17.58
C LEU A 267 -9.80 -14.84 -18.52
N LEU A 268 -8.76 -15.03 -19.32
CA LEU A 268 -8.60 -16.22 -20.14
C LEU A 268 -7.69 -17.21 -19.40
N PRO A 269 -7.94 -18.53 -19.52
CA PRO A 269 -6.96 -19.52 -19.06
C PRO A 269 -5.61 -19.24 -19.70
N GLN A 270 -4.51 -19.36 -18.96
CA GLN A 270 -3.21 -19.47 -19.61
C GLN A 270 -3.22 -20.81 -20.38
N THR A 271 -3.19 -20.73 -21.71
CA THR A 271 -2.72 -21.85 -22.52
C THR A 271 -1.22 -21.88 -22.39
N ASP A 272 -0.68 -22.96 -21.82
CA ASP A 272 0.75 -23.21 -21.80
C ASP A 272 1.19 -23.48 -23.24
N ASP A 273 1.73 -22.46 -23.91
CA ASP A 273 2.54 -22.68 -25.12
C ASP A 273 3.92 -23.13 -24.64
N SER A 274 4.07 -24.45 -24.55
CA SER A 274 5.34 -25.16 -24.30
C SER A 274 6.27 -25.13 -25.50
#